data_AF-A0A7Y8S2L4-F1
#
_entry.id   AF-A0A7Y8S2L4-F1
#
_cell.length_a   1.000
_cell.length_b   1.000
_cell.length_c   1.000
_cell.angle_alpha   90.00
_cell.angle_beta   90.00
_cell.angle_gamma   90.00
#
_symmetry.space_group_name_H-M   'P 1'
#
loop_
_entity.id
_entity.type
_entity.pdbx_description
1 polymer ?
#
loop_
_entity_poly.entity_id
_entity_poly.type
_entity_poly.pdbx_seq_one_letter_code
_entity_poly.pdbx_strand_id
1 'polypeptide(L)'
;EVTEKKLLPLTDIAPNKKKTSFEFEPDEEEILEVLLPQYAESLIFGALLDSKASEHAARMTAMRNATDNAKEIIADLELSYNRARQASITQEITEIVGGAAALE
;
A
#
# COMPACT_ATOMS: atom_id res chain seq x y z
N GLU A 1 -9.87 1.62 7.14
CA GLU A 1 -10.50 2.92 7.49
C GLU A 1 -9.69 3.57 8.59
N VAL A 2 -9.73 4.91 8.71
CA VAL A 2 -9.06 5.59 9.81
C VAL A 2 -9.89 5.38 11.07
N THR A 3 -9.27 4.83 12.12
CA THR A 3 -9.93 4.60 13.40
C THR A 3 -9.23 5.40 14.49
N GLU A 4 -10.02 5.99 15.37
CA GLU A 4 -9.53 6.66 16.57
C GLU A 4 -9.96 5.84 17.80
N LYS A 5 -8.99 5.43 18.61
CA LYS A 5 -9.24 4.69 19.85
C LYS A 5 -8.56 5.41 21.00
N LYS A 6 -9.34 5.71 22.04
CA LYS A 6 -8.82 6.27 23.29
C LYS A 6 -7.99 5.21 24.01
N LEU A 7 -6.71 5.50 24.25
CA LEU A 7 -5.81 4.56 24.91
C LEU A 7 -5.81 4.75 26.44
N LEU A 8 -5.74 5.99 26.91
CA LEU A 8 -5.73 6.36 28.33
C LEU A 8 -6.63 7.58 28.56
N PRO A 9 -7.27 7.73 29.74
CA PRO A 9 -7.45 6.72 30.78
C PRO A 9 -8.35 5.56 30.33
N LEU A 10 -8.13 4.36 30.88
CA LEU A 10 -8.88 3.13 30.57
C LEU A 10 -10.31 3.17 31.14
N THR A 11 -11.18 3.98 30.54
CA THR A 11 -12.59 4.13 30.96
C THR A 11 -13.52 3.09 30.34
N ASP A 12 -13.07 2.46 29.25
CA ASP A 12 -13.94 1.69 28.35
C ASP A 12 -13.66 0.17 28.45
N ILE A 13 -13.44 -0.33 29.68
CA ILE A 13 -13.27 -1.75 29.94
C ILE A 13 -14.66 -2.41 29.97
N ALA A 14 -15.04 -3.08 28.89
CA ALA A 14 -16.30 -3.81 28.85
C ALA A 14 -16.29 -4.95 29.89
N PRO A 15 -17.31 -5.05 30.77
CA PRO A 15 -17.34 -6.10 31.78
C PRO A 15 -17.50 -7.46 31.10
N ASN A 16 -16.52 -8.35 31.33
CA ASN A 16 -16.58 -9.70 30.81
C ASN A 16 -17.71 -10.49 31.51
N LYS A 17 -18.49 -11.27 30.75
CA LYS A 17 -19.68 -11.98 31.27
C LYS A 17 -19.36 -13.10 32.27
N LYS A 18 -18.10 -13.53 32.38
CA LYS A 18 -17.62 -14.46 33.40
C LYS A 18 -16.71 -13.73 34.38
N LYS A 19 -17.20 -13.51 35.60
CA LYS A 19 -16.36 -13.11 36.73
C LYS A 19 -15.77 -14.38 37.33
N THR A 20 -14.49 -14.64 37.08
CA THR A 20 -13.70 -15.63 37.81
C THR A 20 -12.94 -14.90 38.91
N SER A 21 -13.03 -15.39 40.14
CA SER A 21 -12.22 -14.89 41.25
C SER A 21 -10.80 -15.38 41.07
N PHE A 22 -9.82 -14.47 41.20
CA PHE A 22 -8.40 -14.78 41.21
C PHE A 22 -7.88 -14.55 42.63
N GLU A 23 -6.95 -15.39 43.08
CA GLU A 23 -6.14 -15.10 44.27
C GLU A 23 -4.95 -14.24 43.80
N PHE A 24 -4.72 -13.12 44.47
CA PHE A 24 -3.65 -12.18 44.17
C PHE A 24 -2.51 -12.41 45.16
N GLU A 25 -1.29 -12.55 44.66
CA GLU A 25 -0.08 -12.64 45.47
C GLU A 25 1.00 -11.83 44.74
N PRO A 26 1.58 -10.76 45.33
CA PRO A 26 1.48 -10.29 46.73
C PRO A 26 0.17 -9.54 47.08
N ASP A 27 -0.16 -8.42 46.40
CA ASP A 27 -1.38 -7.63 46.61
C ASP A 27 -1.99 -7.22 45.24
N GLU A 28 -3.30 -6.95 45.18
CA GLU A 28 -3.99 -6.56 43.93
C GLU A 28 -3.41 -5.27 43.32
N GLU A 29 -3.07 -4.29 44.17
CA GLU A 29 -2.58 -2.98 43.75
C GLU A 29 -1.20 -3.08 43.08
N GLU A 30 -0.28 -3.87 43.66
CA GLU A 30 1.08 -4.07 43.13
C GLU A 30 1.06 -4.82 41.79
N ILE A 31 0.19 -5.82 41.65
CA ILE A 31 0.00 -6.53 40.37
C ILE A 31 -0.56 -5.56 39.31
N LEU A 32 -1.50 -4.70 39.69
CA LEU A 32 -2.13 -3.74 38.79
C LEU A 32 -1.14 -2.66 38.31
N GLU A 33 -0.23 -2.21 39.15
CA GLU A 33 0.84 -1.26 38.78
C GLU A 33 1.73 -1.80 37.64
N VAL A 34 1.97 -3.11 37.60
CA VAL A 34 2.76 -3.76 36.54
C VAL A 34 1.91 -4.08 35.31
N LEU A 35 0.68 -4.54 35.53
CA LEU A 35 -0.17 -5.06 34.46
C LEU A 35 -0.82 -3.95 33.62
N LEU A 36 -1.12 -2.79 34.21
CA LEU A 36 -1.69 -1.65 33.48
C LEU A 36 -0.76 -1.11 32.38
N PRO A 37 0.54 -0.86 32.61
CA PRO A 37 1.49 -0.51 31.56
C PRO A 37 1.60 -1.58 30.47
N GLN A 38 1.72 -2.86 30.84
CA GLN A 38 1.81 -3.96 29.87
C GLN A 38 0.56 -4.05 28.99
N TYR A 39 -0.62 -3.82 29.59
CA TYR A 39 -1.86 -3.79 28.83
C TYR A 39 -1.88 -2.62 27.84
N ALA A 40 -1.50 -1.42 28.26
CA ALA A 40 -1.39 -0.26 27.37
C ALA A 40 -0.39 -0.49 26.23
N GLU A 41 0.79 -1.04 26.53
CA GLU A 41 1.80 -1.42 25.53
C GLU A 41 1.25 -2.43 24.52
N SER A 42 0.51 -3.44 24.98
CA SER A 42 -0.11 -4.45 24.12
C SER A 42 -1.15 -3.85 23.16
N LEU A 43 -1.93 -2.87 23.62
CA LEU A 43 -2.90 -2.14 22.79
C LEU A 43 -2.20 -1.33 21.70
N ILE A 44 -1.12 -0.63 22.05
CA ILE A 44 -0.31 0.12 21.09
C ILE A 44 0.32 -0.83 20.08
N PHE A 45 0.87 -1.96 20.54
CA PHE A 45 1.47 -2.95 19.64
C PHE A 45 0.46 -3.54 18.67
N GLY A 46 -0.75 -3.86 19.15
CA GLY A 46 -1.85 -4.31 18.29
C GLY A 46 -2.24 -3.26 17.24
N ALA A 47 -2.35 -1.99 17.64
CA ALA A 47 -2.63 -0.89 16.70
C ALA A 47 -1.51 -0.69 15.67
N LEU A 48 -0.25 -0.84 16.07
CA LEU A 48 0.90 -0.75 15.18
C LEU A 48 0.89 -1.88 14.14
N LEU A 49 0.58 -3.11 14.55
CA LEU A 49 0.47 -4.25 13.63
C LEU A 49 -0.64 -4.03 12.61
N ASP A 50 -1.81 -3.57 13.03
CA ASP A 50 -2.94 -3.27 12.14
C ASP A 50 -2.61 -2.13 11.16
N SER A 51 -1.92 -1.09 11.65
CA SER A 51 -1.41 0.00 10.81
C SER A 51 -0.43 -0.50 9.75
N LYS A 52 0.51 -1.38 10.12
CA LYS A 52 1.48 -1.97 9.18
C LYS A 52 0.80 -2.87 8.15
N ALA A 53 -0.16 -3.69 8.56
CA ALA A 53 -0.94 -4.50 7.63
C ALA A 53 -1.70 -3.63 6.62
N SER A 54 -2.35 -2.57 7.12
CA SER A 54 -3.05 -1.57 6.29
C SER A 54 -2.10 -0.85 5.33
N GLU A 55 -0.90 -0.49 5.77
CA GLU A 55 0.14 0.12 4.94
C GLU A 55 0.53 -0.80 3.77
N HIS A 56 0.79 -2.08 4.06
CA HIS A 56 1.13 -3.06 3.03
C HIS A 56 -0.01 -3.26 2.02
N ALA A 57 -1.25 -3.34 2.48
CA ALA A 57 -2.42 -3.43 1.60
C ALA A 57 -2.54 -2.21 0.69
N ALA A 58 -2.46 -1.00 1.26
CA ALA A 58 -2.51 0.25 0.51
C ALA A 58 -1.37 0.33 -0.52
N ARG A 59 -0.15 -0.09 -0.14
CA ARG A 59 1.00 -0.12 -1.05
C ARG A 59 0.78 -1.08 -2.21
N MET A 60 0.25 -2.28 -1.95
CA MET A 60 -0.06 -3.25 -3.02
C MET A 60 -1.07 -2.68 -4.03
N THR A 61 -2.13 -2.04 -3.55
CA THR A 61 -3.11 -1.39 -4.42
C THR A 61 -2.49 -0.24 -5.21
N ALA A 62 -1.68 0.61 -4.57
CA ALA A 62 -0.99 1.70 -5.26
C ALA A 62 -0.03 1.20 -6.35
N MET A 63 0.74 0.14 -6.08
CA MET A 63 1.65 -0.45 -7.05
C MET A 63 0.93 -1.14 -8.21
N ARG A 64 -0.21 -1.77 -7.94
CA ARG A 64 -1.08 -2.32 -8.99
C ARG A 64 -1.57 -1.20 -9.92
N ASN A 65 -2.10 -0.12 -9.37
CA ASN A 65 -2.53 1.04 -10.17
C ASN A 65 -1.36 1.64 -10.97
N ALA A 66 -0.18 1.76 -10.36
CA ALA A 66 1.02 2.24 -11.06
C ALA A 66 1.42 1.32 -12.23
N THR A 67 1.30 0.00 -12.04
CA THR A 67 1.57 -1.00 -13.09
C THR A 67 0.57 -0.90 -14.23
N ASP A 68 -0.71 -0.71 -13.92
CA ASP A 68 -1.76 -0.58 -14.92
C ASP A 68 -1.59 0.71 -15.72
N ASN A 69 -1.30 1.84 -15.05
CA ASN A 69 -0.97 3.11 -15.71
C ASN A 69 0.28 3.00 -16.61
N ALA A 70 1.31 2.27 -16.16
CA ALA A 70 2.51 2.06 -16.95
C ALA A 70 2.22 1.25 -18.22
N LYS A 71 1.34 0.24 -18.16
CA LYS A 71 0.92 -0.52 -19.35
C LYS A 71 0.16 0.34 -20.35
N GLU A 72 -0.69 1.25 -19.89
CA GLU A 72 -1.38 2.20 -20.77
C GLU A 72 -0.37 3.08 -21.52
N ILE A 73 0.61 3.64 -20.81
CA ILE A 73 1.68 4.45 -21.41
C ILE A 73 2.50 3.64 -22.42
N ILE A 74 2.83 2.39 -22.10
CA ILE A 74 3.56 1.50 -23.02
C ILE A 74 2.76 1.29 -24.31
N ALA A 75 1.46 1.00 -24.21
CA ALA A 75 0.61 0.80 -25.38
C ALA A 75 0.55 2.06 -26.28
N ASP A 76 0.44 3.24 -25.68
CA ASP A 76 0.44 4.51 -26.41
C ASP A 76 1.78 4.77 -27.11
N LEU A 77 2.89 4.50 -26.43
CA LEU A 77 4.24 4.65 -26.98
C LEU A 77 4.50 3.63 -28.10
N GLU A 78 4.02 2.40 -27.98
CA GLU A 78 4.12 1.39 -29.03
C GLU A 78 3.35 1.81 -30.29
N LEU A 79 2.15 2.39 -30.13
CA LEU A 79 1.39 2.91 -31.26
C LEU A 79 2.14 4.06 -31.96
N SER A 80 2.69 4.99 -31.17
CA SER A 80 3.51 6.09 -31.68
C SER A 80 4.77 5.58 -32.40
N TYR A 81 5.47 4.62 -31.81
CA TYR A 81 6.65 3.98 -32.39
C TYR A 81 6.34 3.31 -33.73
N ASN A 82 5.25 2.55 -33.82
CA ASN A 82 4.85 1.89 -35.06
C ASN A 82 4.52 2.90 -36.17
N ARG A 83 3.85 4.02 -35.84
CA ARG A 83 3.58 5.11 -36.79
C ARG A 83 4.88 5.76 -37.27
N ALA A 84 5.79 6.09 -36.34
CA ALA A 84 7.09 6.68 -36.68
C ALA A 84 7.92 5.73 -37.57
N ARG A 85 7.92 4.43 -37.26
CA ARG A 85 8.59 3.41 -38.07
C ARG A 85 8.03 3.37 -39.50
N GLN A 86 6.71 3.35 -39.66
CA GLN A 86 6.09 3.35 -40.98
C GLN A 86 6.43 4.63 -41.77
N ALA A 87 6.39 5.79 -41.12
CA ALA A 87 6.77 7.06 -41.73
C ALA A 87 8.24 7.04 -42.20
N SER A 88 9.15 6.52 -41.39
CA SER A 88 10.57 6.36 -41.76
C SER A 88 10.75 5.47 -42.99
N ILE A 89 10.10 4.29 -43.02
CA ILE A 89 10.17 3.37 -44.16
C ILE A 89 9.64 4.04 -45.43
N THR A 90 8.49 4.73 -45.35
CA THR A 90 7.93 5.44 -46.49
C THR A 90 8.86 6.55 -46.97
N GLN A 91 9.48 7.30 -46.06
CA GLN A 91 10.43 8.34 -46.40
C GLN A 91 11.67 7.77 -47.10
N GLU A 92 12.29 6.71 -46.55
CA GLU A 92 13.43 6.04 -47.15
C GLU A 92 13.12 5.53 -48.56
N ILE A 93 11.96 4.88 -48.76
CA ILE A 93 11.53 4.41 -50.09
C ILE A 93 11.32 5.59 -51.05
N THR A 94 10.72 6.69 -50.58
CA THR A 94 10.49 7.89 -51.40
C THR A 94 11.82 8.52 -51.83
N GLU A 95 12.81 8.56 -50.94
CA GLU A 95 14.16 9.05 -51.24
C GLU A 95 14.89 8.15 -52.25
N ILE A 96 14.76 6.82 -52.12
CA ILE A 96 15.33 5.86 -53.09
C ILE A 96 14.73 6.05 -54.48
N VAL A 97 13.41 6.12 -54.59
CA VAL A 97 12.71 6.29 -55.88
C VAL A 97 13.01 7.66 -56.50
N GLY A 98 13.00 8.73 -55.70
CA GLY A 98 13.34 10.08 -56.15
C GLY A 98 14.79 10.18 -56.63
N GLY A 99 15.73 9.54 -55.94
CA GLY A 99 17.13 9.49 -56.36
C GLY A 99 17.34 8.68 -57.64
N ALA A 100 16.64 7.55 -57.81
CA ALA A 100 16.70 6.76 -59.04
C ALA A 100 16.15 7.53 -60.24
N ALA A 101 15.01 8.22 -60.09
CA ALA A 101 14.40 9.03 -61.15
C ALA A 101 15.24 10.26 -61.54
N ALA A 102 16.14 10.74 -60.68
CA ALA A 102 17.03 11.87 -60.98
C ALA A 102 18.26 11.46 -61.82
N LEU A 103 18.53 10.16 -61.97
CA LEU A 103 19.63 9.61 -62.77
C LEU A 103 19.21 9.21 -64.19
N GLU A 104 17.90 9.20 -64.47
CA GLU A 104 17.29 8.97 -65.79
C GLU A 104 17.10 10.31 -66.54
#